data_AF-A0A5C8TB03-F1
#
_entry.id   AF-A0A5C8TB03-F1
#
_cell.length_a   1.000
_cell.length_b   1.000
_cell.length_c   1.000
_cell.angle_alpha   90.00
_cell.angle_beta   90.00
_cell.angle_gamma   90.00
#
_symmetry.space_group_name_H-M   'P 1'
#
loop_
_entity.id
_entity.type
_entity.pdbx_description
1 polymer ?
#
loop_
_entity_poly.entity_id
_entity_poly.type
_entity_poly.pdbx_seq_one_letter_code
_entity_poly.pdbx_strand_id
1 'polypeptide(L)'
;MTVPYYPWTVWILAGFDPVLIAVCLYLGWSADQFGKLFVAVIAGFVAAVLFSWVVTAIGIPWPAPVSHDGPTFFPVRVGAAILWSILGFTARKILRPHAP
;
A
#
# COMPACT_ATOMS: atom_id res chain seq x y z
N MET A 1 -24.89 -8.48 -18.60
CA MET A 1 -23.69 -7.98 -17.90
C MET A 1 -23.73 -8.54 -16.48
N THR A 2 -22.82 -9.43 -16.13
CA THR A 2 -22.67 -9.94 -14.75
C THR A 2 -21.59 -9.13 -14.06
N VAL A 3 -21.82 -8.70 -12.81
CA VAL A 3 -20.78 -8.02 -12.02
C VAL A 3 -19.63 -9.00 -11.79
N PRO A 4 -18.37 -8.62 -12.09
CA PRO A 4 -17.21 -9.47 -11.81
C PRO A 4 -17.16 -9.82 -10.32
N TYR A 5 -17.17 -11.11 -10.00
CA TYR A 5 -16.97 -11.60 -8.64
C TYR A 5 -15.48 -11.86 -8.41
N TYR A 6 -14.93 -11.24 -7.38
CA TYR A 6 -13.55 -11.44 -6.94
C TYR A 6 -13.52 -12.19 -5.61
N PRO A 7 -12.80 -13.33 -5.51
CA PRO A 7 -12.61 -14.03 -4.25
C PRO A 7 -12.02 -13.11 -3.17
N TRP A 8 -12.45 -13.24 -1.92
CA TRP A 8 -11.99 -12.42 -0.78
C TRP A 8 -10.46 -12.42 -0.62
N THR A 9 -9.78 -13.50 -1.02
CA THR A 9 -8.32 -13.62 -1.00
C THR A 9 -7.64 -12.57 -1.89
N VAL A 10 -8.23 -12.24 -3.05
CA VAL A 10 -7.71 -11.21 -3.96
C VAL A 10 -7.79 -9.82 -3.34
N TRP A 11 -8.87 -9.54 -2.62
CA TRP A 11 -9.02 -8.28 -1.89
C TRP A 11 -7.91 -8.12 -0.85
N ILE A 12 -7.63 -9.17 -0.08
CA ILE A 12 -6.56 -9.14 0.91
C ILE A 12 -5.21 -8.97 0.23
N LEU A 13 -4.91 -9.73 -0.81
CA LEU A 13 -3.65 -9.63 -1.54
C LEU A 13 -3.39 -8.21 -2.05
N ALA A 14 -4.42 -7.47 -2.45
CA ALA A 14 -4.28 -6.05 -2.82
C ALA A 14 -3.73 -5.18 -1.68
N GLY A 15 -4.07 -5.47 -0.43
CA GLY A 15 -3.53 -4.80 0.75
C GLY A 15 -2.13 -5.28 1.18
N PHE A 16 -1.68 -6.40 0.62
CA PHE A 16 -0.34 -6.96 0.83
C PHE A 16 0.59 -6.76 -0.37
N ASP A 17 0.32 -5.76 -1.20
CA ASP A 17 1.21 -5.38 -2.30
C ASP A 17 2.63 -5.07 -1.73
N PRO A 18 3.69 -5.76 -2.21
CA PRO A 18 5.04 -5.59 -1.67
C PRO A 18 5.55 -4.14 -1.75
N VAL A 19 5.21 -3.42 -2.82
CA VAL A 19 5.63 -2.01 -2.99
C VAL A 19 4.86 -1.12 -2.04
N LEU A 20 3.56 -1.37 -1.87
CA LEU A 20 2.74 -0.66 -0.89
C LEU A 20 3.35 -0.79 0.51
N ILE A 21 3.63 -2.03 0.94
CA ILE A 21 4.20 -2.33 2.26
C ILE A 21 5.54 -1.61 2.41
N ALA A 22 6.46 -1.79 1.45
CA ALA A 22 7.80 -1.24 1.53
C ALA A 22 7.79 0.29 1.65
N VAL A 23 7.04 0.97 0.79
CA VAL A 23 6.98 2.44 0.77
C VAL A 23 6.28 2.98 2.01
N CYS A 24 5.14 2.41 2.41
CA CYS A 24 4.41 2.85 3.60
C CYS A 24 5.21 2.62 4.88
N LEU A 25 5.87 1.47 5.05
CA LEU A 25 6.72 1.23 6.22
C LEU A 25 7.90 2.19 6.26
N TYR A 26 8.59 2.38 5.13
CA TYR A 26 9.75 3.27 5.05
C TYR A 26 9.41 4.72 5.37
N LEU A 27 8.35 5.25 4.72
CA LEU A 27 7.92 6.63 4.93
C LEU A 27 7.24 6.82 6.29
N GLY A 28 6.46 5.84 6.75
CA GLY A 28 5.86 5.83 8.08
C GLY A 28 6.92 5.86 9.18
N TRP A 29 7.98 5.04 9.05
CA TRP A 29 9.13 5.07 9.94
C TRP A 29 9.84 6.43 9.91
N SER A 30 9.97 7.04 8.73
CA SER A 30 10.65 8.33 8.54
C SER A 30 9.82 9.54 8.97
N ALA A 31 8.52 9.36 9.28
CA ALA A 31 7.63 10.46 9.65
C ALA A 31 7.90 10.94 11.09
N ASP A 32 8.31 12.19 11.27
CA ASP A 32 8.48 12.88 12.56
C ASP A 32 7.16 13.39 13.16
N GLN A 33 6.15 13.64 12.32
CA GLN A 33 4.86 14.18 12.71
C GLN A 33 3.72 13.32 12.17
N PHE A 34 2.59 13.34 12.88
CA PHE A 34 1.40 12.61 12.43
C PHE A 34 0.94 13.07 11.03
N GLY A 35 1.08 14.37 10.70
CA GLY A 35 0.74 14.88 9.37
C GLY A 35 1.50 14.22 8.22
N LYS A 36 2.75 13.76 8.44
CA LYS A 36 3.54 13.08 7.41
C LYS A 36 3.04 11.66 7.11
N LEU A 37 2.18 11.08 7.96
CA LEU A 37 1.49 9.83 7.63
C LEU A 37 0.61 9.98 6.40
N PHE A 38 -0.07 11.12 6.21
CA PHE A 38 -0.86 11.34 5.00
C PHE A 38 -0.01 11.29 3.74
N VAL A 39 1.20 11.86 3.81
CA VAL A 39 2.18 11.79 2.70
C VAL A 39 2.62 10.34 2.47
N ALA A 40 2.92 9.58 3.53
CA ALA A 40 3.28 8.17 3.42
C ALA A 40 2.18 7.31 2.79
N VAL A 41 0.92 7.56 3.16
CA VAL A 41 -0.26 6.88 2.62
C VAL A 41 -0.44 7.19 1.14
N ILE A 42 -0.43 8.47 0.76
CA ILE A 42 -0.62 8.88 -0.64
C ILE A 42 0.54 8.37 -1.50
N ALA A 43 1.79 8.56 -1.05
CA ALA A 43 2.98 8.13 -1.79
C ALA A 43 3.01 6.61 -1.94
N GLY A 44 2.73 5.85 -0.88
CA GLY A 44 2.67 4.39 -0.93
C GLY A 44 1.58 3.89 -1.86
N PHE A 45 0.37 4.45 -1.78
CA PHE A 45 -0.74 4.11 -2.67
C PHE A 45 -0.39 4.37 -4.14
N VAL A 46 0.08 5.58 -4.46
CA VAL A 46 0.45 5.97 -5.84
C VAL A 46 1.59 5.10 -6.36
N ALA A 47 2.65 4.90 -5.56
CA ALA A 47 3.78 4.06 -5.94
C ALA A 47 3.34 2.62 -6.24
N ALA A 48 2.52 2.02 -5.37
CA ALA A 48 2.04 0.66 -5.55
C ALA A 48 1.14 0.52 -6.78
N VAL A 49 0.23 1.47 -7.01
CA VAL A 49 -0.68 1.43 -8.18
C VAL A 49 0.09 1.59 -9.48
N LEU A 50 0.98 2.59 -9.58
CA LEU A 50 1.77 2.82 -10.79
C LEU A 50 2.73 1.66 -11.05
N PHE A 51 3.42 1.17 -10.02
CA PHE A 51 4.31 0.03 -10.15
C PHE A 51 3.54 -1.20 -10.62
N SER A 52 2.47 -1.57 -9.91
CA SER A 52 1.66 -2.74 -10.22
C SER A 52 1.06 -2.67 -11.63
N TRP A 53 0.63 -1.48 -12.07
CA TRP A 53 0.17 -1.27 -13.45
C TRP A 53 1.28 -1.54 -14.46
N VAL A 54 2.49 -1.02 -14.24
CA VAL A 54 3.64 -1.26 -15.13
C VAL A 54 4.02 -2.75 -15.17
N VAL A 55 4.20 -3.43 -14.03
CA VAL A 55 4.56 -4.86 -14.04
C VAL A 55 3.47 -5.72 -14.67
N THR A 56 2.19 -5.40 -14.44
CA THR A 56 1.08 -6.10 -15.08
C THR A 56 1.07 -5.88 -16.59
N ALA A 57 1.34 -4.65 -17.05
CA ALA A 57 1.37 -4.31 -18.47
C ALA A 57 2.47 -5.03 -19.26
N ILE A 58 3.60 -5.32 -18.62
CA ILE A 58 4.72 -6.07 -19.23
C ILE A 58 4.67 -7.58 -18.96
N GLY A 59 3.58 -8.09 -18.37
CA GLY A 59 3.36 -9.53 -18.16
C GLY A 59 4.15 -10.15 -17.00
N ILE A 60 4.71 -9.34 -16.10
CA ILE A 60 5.38 -9.86 -14.90
C ILE A 60 4.31 -10.30 -13.89
N PRO A 61 4.34 -11.57 -13.40
CA PRO A 61 3.44 -12.01 -12.35
C PRO A 61 3.63 -11.16 -11.09
N TRP A 62 2.57 -10.51 -10.65
CA TRP A 62 2.58 -9.67 -9.45
C TRP A 62 1.51 -10.16 -8.47
N PRO A 63 1.78 -10.23 -7.16
CA PRO A 63 0.82 -10.72 -6.17
C PRO A 63 -0.48 -9.90 -6.10
N ALA A 64 -0.40 -8.62 -6.45
CA ALA A 64 -1.49 -7.66 -6.37
C ALA A 64 -1.59 -6.85 -7.67
N PRO A 65 -1.93 -7.47 -8.81
CA PRO A 65 -1.90 -6.81 -10.11
C PRO A 65 -2.97 -5.71 -10.21
N VAL A 66 -2.67 -4.65 -10.95
CA VAL A 66 -3.62 -3.59 -11.31
C VAL A 66 -3.79 -3.63 -12.83
N SER A 67 -4.92 -4.18 -13.27
CA SER A 67 -5.32 -4.25 -14.67
C SER A 67 -6.48 -3.27 -14.96
N HIS A 68 -7.15 -3.41 -16.10
CA HIS A 68 -8.28 -2.57 -16.52
C HIS A 68 -9.41 -2.48 -15.48
N ASP A 69 -9.63 -3.54 -14.70
CA ASP A 69 -10.62 -3.57 -13.60
C ASP A 69 -10.00 -3.25 -12.22
N GLY A 70 -8.73 -2.85 -12.19
CA GLY A 70 -7.91 -2.62 -11.00
C GLY A 70 -8.39 -1.53 -10.02
N PRO A 71 -9.14 -0.48 -10.42
CA PRO A 71 -9.67 0.50 -9.48
C PRO A 71 -10.58 -0.08 -8.40
N THR A 72 -11.19 -1.25 -8.64
CA THR A 72 -12.06 -1.95 -7.68
C THR A 72 -11.36 -2.20 -6.34
N PHE A 73 -10.05 -2.43 -6.34
CA PHE A 73 -9.29 -2.73 -5.11
C PHE A 73 -8.65 -1.49 -4.46
N PHE A 74 -8.85 -0.30 -5.01
CA PHE A 74 -8.25 0.93 -4.46
C PHE A 74 -8.65 1.19 -3.00
N PRO A 75 -9.91 1.02 -2.57
CA PRO A 75 -10.28 1.22 -1.17
C PRO A 75 -9.48 0.33 -0.21
N VAL A 76 -9.24 -0.93 -0.59
CA VAL A 76 -8.43 -1.84 0.25
C VAL A 76 -6.97 -1.42 0.26
N ARG A 77 -6.40 -1.01 -0.87
CA ARG A 77 -5.04 -0.47 -0.94
C ARG A 77 -4.87 0.78 -0.07
N VAL A 78 -5.85 1.68 -0.06
CA VAL A 78 -5.83 2.87 0.79
C VAL A 78 -5.90 2.48 2.27
N GLY A 79 -6.81 1.58 2.65
CA GLY A 79 -6.88 1.07 4.02
C GLY A 79 -5.57 0.42 4.47
N ALA A 80 -4.98 -0.43 3.62
CA ALA A 80 -3.69 -1.03 3.88
C ALA A 80 -2.55 -0.01 3.95
N ALA A 81 -2.54 1.00 3.07
CA ALA A 81 -1.54 2.07 3.11
C ALA A 81 -1.55 2.80 4.46
N ILE A 82 -2.75 3.08 4.99
CA ILE A 82 -2.93 3.66 6.32
C ILE A 82 -2.35 2.73 7.38
N LEU A 83 -2.74 1.45 7.38
CA LEU A 83 -2.28 0.47 8.37
C LEU A 83 -0.75 0.31 8.36
N TRP A 84 -0.15 0.12 7.19
CA TRP A 84 1.30 -0.05 7.06
C TRP A 84 2.08 1.23 7.42
N SER A 85 1.56 2.41 7.06
CA SER A 85 2.20 3.68 7.43
C SER A 85 2.13 3.91 8.95
N ILE A 86 0.99 3.63 9.57
CA ILE A 86 0.83 3.68 11.02
C ILE A 86 1.78 2.69 11.70
N LEU A 87 1.87 1.46 11.19
CA LEU A 87 2.76 0.44 11.73
C LEU A 87 4.22 0.90 11.69
N GLY A 88 4.69 1.45 10.57
CA GLY A 88 6.05 2.00 10.47
C GLY A 88 6.29 3.13 11.47
N PHE A 89 5.34 4.05 11.60
CA PHE A 89 5.42 5.18 12.53
C PHE A 89 5.44 4.76 14.00
N THR A 90 4.53 3.87 14.40
CA THR A 90 4.45 3.39 15.78
C THR A 90 5.61 2.49 16.13
N ALA A 91 6.07 1.64 15.21
CA ALA A 91 7.25 0.81 15.40
C ALA A 91 8.49 1.66 15.69
N ARG A 92 8.69 2.79 14.97
CA ARG A 92 9.79 3.72 15.29
C ARG A 92 9.66 4.27 16.70
N LYS A 93 8.47 4.74 17.10
CA LYS A 93 8.28 5.34 18.45
C LYS A 93 8.59 4.35 19.57
N ILE A 94 8.22 3.08 19.38
CA ILE A 94 8.48 2.02 20.36
C ILE A 94 9.96 1.63 20.38
N LEU A 95 10.58 1.44 19.22
CA LEU A 95 11.95 0.95 19.10
C LEU A 95 13.01 2.05 19.25
N ARG A 96 12.65 3.31 18.99
CA ARG A 96 13.51 4.49 19.04
C ARG A 96 12.80 5.70 19.67
N PRO A 97 12.42 5.63 20.96
CA PRO A 97 11.66 6.69 21.62
C PRO A 97 12.40 8.04 21.74
N HIS A 98 13.74 8.03 21.64
CA HIS A 98 14.60 9.21 21.76
C HIS A 98 15.26 9.62 20.43
N ALA A 99 14.85 9.02 19.30
CA ALA A 99 15.31 9.50 18.00
C ALA A 99 14.73 10.90 17.76
N PRO A 100 15.53 11.85 17.26
CA PRO A 100 15.09 13.21 16.97
C PRO A 100 13.91 13.23 15.98
#